data_AF-A0A0C4EB56-F1
#
_entry.id   AF-A0A0C4EB56-F1
#
_cell.length_a   1.000
_cell.length_b   1.000
_cell.length_c   1.000
_cell.angle_alpha   90.00
_cell.angle_beta   90.00
_cell.angle_gamma   90.00
#
_symmetry.space_group_name_H-M   'P 1'
#
loop_
_entity.id
_entity.type
_entity.pdbx_description
1 polymer ?
#
loop_
_entity_poly.entity_id
_entity_poly.type
_entity_poly.pdbx_seq_one_letter_code
_entity_poly.pdbx_strand_id
1 'polypeptide(L)'
;MSSRKTLMRNGGGDSNSIANMVTYATTKYNADKSKVFLVGASSGAMMANVMAATYPDLFAAVISHSGVPAGCFMSQSGAVNAWNSTCSGGRSVGTQASWAKVARDMAPGYNGPRPRMMIMHGGRDTTLAWANYAEMIKQWTGVLGVSGTPTQTLQNAPQQGYTTYLFGTQVKGVVNPNLGHDIPIIASDDMAWFGL
;
A
#
# COMPACT_ATOMS: atom_id res chain seq x y z
N MET A 1 10.93 0.40 -6.28
CA MET A 1 9.82 -0.59 -6.34
C MET A 1 9.84 -1.55 -7.55
N SER A 2 10.69 -1.38 -8.56
CA SER A 2 10.61 -2.16 -9.82
C SER A 2 11.57 -3.34 -9.94
N SER A 3 12.63 -3.40 -9.13
CA SER A 3 13.62 -4.48 -9.18
C SER A 3 13.16 -5.73 -8.40
N ARG A 4 13.64 -6.92 -8.80
CA ARG A 4 13.39 -8.16 -8.05
C ARG A 4 13.94 -8.10 -6.62
N LYS A 5 15.08 -7.43 -6.43
CA LYS A 5 15.70 -7.24 -5.10
C LYS A 5 14.75 -6.52 -4.16
N THR A 6 14.21 -5.38 -4.61
CA THR A 6 13.24 -4.58 -3.84
C THR A 6 11.94 -5.33 -3.55
N LEU A 7 11.51 -6.24 -4.42
CA LEU A 7 10.26 -6.96 -4.31
C LEU A 7 10.38 -8.31 -3.57
N MET A 8 11.48 -8.53 -2.86
CA MET A 8 11.72 -9.76 -2.11
C MET A 8 12.27 -9.42 -0.73
N ARG A 9 11.67 -9.98 0.32
CA ARG A 9 12.20 -9.89 1.68
C ARG A 9 13.64 -10.39 1.69
N ASN A 10 14.55 -9.57 2.19
CA ASN A 10 15.98 -9.87 2.24
C ASN A 10 16.64 -10.06 0.86
N GLY A 11 15.98 -9.62 -0.22
CA GLY A 11 16.53 -9.63 -1.58
C GLY A 11 17.50 -8.48 -1.87
N GLY A 12 17.59 -7.49 -0.99
CA GLY A 12 18.36 -6.26 -1.13
C GLY A 12 17.53 -5.10 -1.69
N GLY A 13 18.20 -4.04 -2.14
CA GLY A 13 17.55 -2.86 -2.70
C GLY A 13 16.87 -1.97 -1.65
N ASP A 14 16.00 -1.07 -2.14
CA ASP A 14 15.43 0.01 -1.33
C ASP A 14 14.61 -0.48 -0.14
N SER A 15 13.77 -1.51 -0.33
CA SER A 15 12.90 -2.04 0.73
C SER A 15 13.70 -2.63 1.89
N ASN A 16 14.78 -3.37 1.58
CA ASN A 16 15.72 -3.86 2.58
C ASN A 16 16.39 -2.71 3.34
N SER A 17 16.74 -1.63 2.64
CA SER A 17 17.38 -0.47 3.25
C SER A 17 16.41 0.24 4.21
N ILE A 18 15.15 0.40 3.82
CA ILE A 18 14.10 0.96 4.68
C ILE A 18 13.86 0.05 5.89
N ALA A 19 13.77 -1.27 5.70
CA ALA A 19 13.61 -2.22 6.80
C ALA A 19 14.76 -2.14 7.82
N ASN A 20 16.00 -1.96 7.33
CA ASN A 20 17.17 -1.75 8.18
C ASN A 20 17.07 -0.43 8.95
N MET A 21 16.62 0.66 8.31
CA MET A 21 16.40 1.95 8.99
C MET A 21 15.37 1.83 10.11
N VAL A 22 14.24 1.17 9.87
CA VAL A 22 13.20 0.93 10.89
C VAL A 22 13.74 0.08 12.04
N THR A 23 14.46 -0.99 11.73
CA THR A 23 15.05 -1.88 12.76
C THR A 23 16.12 -1.16 13.58
N TYR A 24 16.94 -0.33 12.93
CA TYR A 24 17.93 0.50 13.59
C TYR A 24 17.26 1.52 14.51
N ALA A 25 16.30 2.30 14.01
CA ALA A 25 15.63 3.33 14.79
C ALA A 25 14.88 2.74 16.00
N THR A 26 14.13 1.66 15.80
CA THR A 26 13.39 1.00 16.90
C THR A 26 14.32 0.48 17.99
N THR A 27 15.47 -0.11 17.61
CA THR A 27 16.48 -0.56 18.57
C THR A 27 17.18 0.63 19.25
N LYS A 28 17.63 1.61 18.47
CA LYS A 28 18.44 2.74 18.94
C LYS A 28 17.69 3.63 19.93
N TYR A 29 16.40 3.85 19.68
CA TYR A 29 15.58 4.75 20.49
C TYR A 29 14.61 4.01 21.41
N ASN A 30 14.73 2.67 21.53
CA ASN A 30 13.82 1.82 22.29
C ASN A 30 12.33 2.10 21.97
N ALA A 31 12.04 2.31 20.67
CA ALA A 31 10.70 2.62 20.23
C ALA A 31 9.79 1.39 20.35
N ASP A 32 8.52 1.61 20.66
CA ASP A 32 7.51 0.57 20.74
C ASP A 32 7.27 -0.04 19.34
N LYS A 33 7.74 -1.28 19.14
CA LYS A 33 7.62 -2.01 17.88
C LYS A 33 6.17 -2.32 17.50
N SER A 34 5.22 -2.25 18.44
CA SER A 34 3.79 -2.37 18.15
C SER A 34 3.17 -1.09 17.57
N LYS A 35 3.90 0.03 17.58
CA LYS A 35 3.47 1.35 17.10
C LYS A 35 4.38 1.88 15.99
N VAL A 36 4.77 1.00 15.08
CA VAL A 36 5.51 1.38 13.88
C VAL A 36 4.55 1.44 12.70
N PHE A 37 4.56 2.56 12.00
CA PHE A 37 3.63 2.85 10.91
C PHE A 37 4.40 3.31 9.68
N LEU A 38 3.79 3.16 8.51
CA LEU A 38 4.37 3.65 7.26
C LEU A 38 3.31 4.39 6.44
N VAL A 39 3.67 5.58 5.96
CA VAL A 39 2.87 6.36 5.03
C VAL A 39 3.74 6.76 3.85
N GLY A 40 3.17 6.76 2.65
CA GLY A 40 3.83 7.26 1.47
C GLY A 40 2.84 7.87 0.47
N ALA A 41 3.35 8.77 -0.36
CA ALA A 41 2.62 9.40 -1.47
C ALA A 41 3.32 9.11 -2.81
N SER A 42 2.56 8.98 -3.91
CA SER A 42 3.09 8.66 -5.25
C SER A 42 4.02 7.43 -5.26
N SER A 43 5.27 7.57 -5.71
CA SER A 43 6.31 6.52 -5.61
C SER A 43 6.54 6.01 -4.18
N GLY A 44 6.38 6.89 -3.18
CA GLY A 44 6.41 6.52 -1.78
C GLY A 44 5.22 5.64 -1.38
N ALA A 45 4.04 5.86 -1.95
CA ALA A 45 2.87 5.00 -1.75
C ALA A 45 3.07 3.63 -2.39
N MET A 46 3.69 3.56 -3.58
CA MET A 46 4.11 2.29 -4.18
C MET A 46 5.07 1.54 -3.25
N MET A 47 6.06 2.25 -2.69
CA MET A 47 7.00 1.65 -1.75
C MET A 47 6.31 1.21 -0.46
N ALA A 48 5.33 1.97 0.04
CA ALA A 48 4.55 1.60 1.22
C ALA A 48 3.84 0.25 1.03
N ASN A 49 3.20 0.04 -0.13
CA ASN A 49 2.62 -1.26 -0.49
C ASN A 49 3.70 -2.37 -0.58
N VAL A 50 4.86 -2.09 -1.17
CA VAL A 50 5.98 -3.06 -1.22
C VAL A 50 6.48 -3.42 0.18
N MET A 51 6.62 -2.45 1.08
CA MET A 51 7.04 -2.68 2.46
C MET A 51 6.01 -3.52 3.24
N ALA A 52 4.72 -3.27 3.05
CA ALA A 52 3.66 -4.10 3.63
C ALA A 52 3.67 -5.56 3.12
N ALA A 53 4.17 -5.79 1.90
CA ALA A 53 4.29 -7.13 1.32
C ALA A 53 5.57 -7.87 1.76
N THR A 54 6.71 -7.17 1.75
CA THR A 54 8.06 -7.71 2.02
C THR A 54 8.41 -7.77 3.52
N TYR A 55 8.02 -6.73 4.27
CA TYR A 55 8.28 -6.58 5.71
C TYR A 55 7.00 -6.36 6.53
N PRO A 56 6.00 -7.25 6.42
CA PRO A 56 4.71 -7.09 7.09
C PRO A 56 4.80 -7.03 8.62
N ASP A 57 5.77 -7.72 9.21
CA ASP A 57 6.02 -7.78 10.65
C ASP A 57 6.55 -6.48 11.26
N LEU A 58 7.00 -5.53 10.44
CA LEU A 58 7.55 -4.26 10.92
C LEU A 58 6.50 -3.19 11.16
N PHE A 59 5.28 -3.34 10.65
CA PHE A 59 4.29 -2.26 10.65
C PHE A 59 2.95 -2.74 11.22
N ALA A 60 2.36 -1.94 12.10
CA ALA A 60 0.99 -2.15 12.59
C ALA A 60 -0.05 -1.70 11.57
N ALA A 61 0.23 -0.60 10.85
CA ALA A 61 -0.60 -0.08 9.79
C ALA A 61 0.22 0.66 8.73
N VAL A 62 -0.28 0.65 7.49
CA VAL A 62 0.35 1.30 6.33
C VAL A 62 -0.69 2.12 5.57
N ILE A 63 -0.29 3.30 5.09
CA ILE A 63 -1.11 4.22 4.29
C ILE A 63 -0.44 4.45 2.93
N SER A 64 -1.22 4.30 1.87
CA SER A 64 -0.82 4.52 0.47
C SER A 64 -1.66 5.66 -0.12
N HIS A 65 -1.07 6.85 -0.25
CA HIS A 65 -1.68 8.01 -0.91
C HIS A 65 -1.29 8.04 -2.40
N SER A 66 -2.22 7.76 -3.31
CA SER A 66 -2.00 7.72 -4.76
C SER A 66 -0.90 6.73 -5.17
N GLY A 67 -1.13 5.44 -4.93
CA GLY A 67 -0.16 4.37 -5.17
C GLY A 67 -0.57 3.38 -6.27
N VAL A 68 0.11 2.24 -6.29
CA VAL A 68 -0.24 1.07 -7.12
C VAL A 68 -0.06 -0.20 -6.30
N PRO A 69 -0.63 -1.35 -6.73
CA PRO A 69 -0.41 -2.61 -6.03
C PRO A 69 1.07 -2.95 -5.89
N ALA A 70 1.45 -3.57 -4.77
CA ALA A 70 2.77 -4.15 -4.60
C ALA A 70 3.08 -5.09 -5.77
N GLY A 71 4.20 -4.85 -6.45
CA GLY A 71 4.66 -5.66 -7.59
C GLY A 71 4.10 -5.25 -8.95
N CYS A 72 3.13 -4.33 -9.00
CA CYS A 72 2.59 -3.84 -10.25
C CYS A 72 3.66 -3.12 -11.11
N PHE A 73 4.61 -2.44 -10.47
CA PHE A 73 5.75 -1.78 -11.13
C PHE A 73 6.94 -2.71 -11.44
N MET A 74 6.81 -4.03 -11.27
CA MET A 74 7.92 -4.94 -11.56
C MET A 74 8.41 -4.76 -13.00
N SER A 75 9.73 -4.61 -13.16
CA SER A 75 10.38 -4.53 -14.46
C SER A 75 10.68 -5.93 -14.97
N GLN A 76 10.21 -6.26 -16.18
CA GLN A 76 10.46 -7.57 -16.78
C GLN A 76 11.96 -7.87 -16.93
N SER A 77 12.78 -6.85 -17.20
CA SER A 77 14.25 -6.95 -17.24
C SER A 77 14.91 -6.93 -15.85
N GLY A 78 14.13 -6.77 -14.78
CA GLY A 78 14.63 -6.65 -13.40
C GLY A 78 15.28 -5.30 -13.09
N ALA A 79 15.16 -4.31 -13.98
CA ALA A 79 15.79 -3.01 -13.84
C ALA A 79 15.36 -2.25 -12.58
N VAL A 80 16.32 -1.51 -12.01
CA VAL A 80 16.12 -0.62 -10.86
C VAL A 80 15.52 0.71 -11.34
N ASN A 81 14.57 1.26 -10.58
CA ASN A 81 13.89 2.52 -10.87
C ASN A 81 13.24 2.61 -12.27
N ALA A 82 12.86 1.47 -12.85
CA ALA A 82 12.15 1.43 -14.12
C ALA A 82 10.68 1.84 -13.97
N TRP A 83 10.20 2.58 -14.97
CA TRP A 83 8.79 2.93 -15.14
C TRP A 83 8.04 1.80 -15.86
N ASN A 84 6.87 1.42 -15.34
CA ASN A 84 6.00 0.42 -15.96
C ASN A 84 4.70 1.09 -16.43
N SER A 85 4.63 1.42 -17.72
CA SER A 85 3.47 2.12 -18.30
C SER A 85 2.19 1.29 -18.33
N THR A 86 2.27 -0.04 -18.29
CA THR A 86 1.09 -0.90 -18.15
C THR A 86 0.46 -0.70 -16.78
N CYS A 87 1.29 -0.70 -15.74
CA CYS A 87 0.82 -0.44 -14.38
C CYS A 87 0.38 1.01 -14.18
N SER A 88 1.21 1.99 -14.54
CA SER A 88 0.88 3.41 -14.32
C SER A 88 -0.41 3.81 -15.04
N GLY A 89 -0.63 3.27 -16.24
CA GLY A 89 -1.86 3.48 -17.01
C GLY A 89 -3.07 2.67 -16.55
N GLY A 90 -2.97 1.92 -15.44
CA GLY A 90 -4.10 1.16 -14.88
C GLY A 90 -4.51 -0.06 -15.72
N ARG A 91 -3.61 -0.59 -16.53
CA ARG A 91 -3.86 -1.71 -17.45
C ARG A 91 -3.41 -3.06 -16.87
N SER A 92 -2.66 -3.05 -15.77
CA SER A 92 -2.35 -4.25 -14.99
C SER A 92 -3.58 -4.64 -14.17
N VAL A 93 -4.47 -5.44 -14.74
CA VAL A 93 -5.72 -5.88 -14.10
C VAL A 93 -5.60 -7.34 -13.68
N GLY A 94 -5.90 -7.62 -12.42
CA GLY A 94 -5.82 -8.96 -11.84
C GLY A 94 -7.06 -9.34 -11.04
N THR A 95 -7.16 -10.63 -10.71
CA THR A 95 -8.10 -11.10 -9.70
C THR A 95 -7.56 -10.82 -8.30
N GLN A 96 -8.44 -10.77 -7.29
CA GLN A 96 -8.05 -10.67 -5.88
C GLN A 96 -7.02 -11.76 -5.51
N ALA A 97 -7.26 -13.01 -5.90
CA ALA A 97 -6.37 -14.13 -5.61
C ALA A 97 -4.98 -13.95 -6.27
N SER A 98 -4.94 -13.48 -7.52
CA SER A 98 -3.68 -13.23 -8.23
C SER A 98 -2.85 -12.14 -7.54
N TRP A 99 -3.47 -10.99 -7.22
CA TRP A 99 -2.76 -9.91 -6.54
C TRP A 99 -2.29 -10.27 -5.14
N ALA A 100 -3.12 -11.00 -4.40
CA ALA A 100 -2.75 -11.47 -3.07
C ALA A 100 -1.61 -12.49 -3.12
N LYS A 101 -1.57 -13.35 -4.14
CA LYS A 101 -0.43 -14.24 -4.38
C LYS A 101 0.84 -13.44 -4.66
N VAL A 102 0.79 -12.44 -5.55
CA VAL A 102 1.94 -11.57 -5.86
C VAL A 102 2.52 -10.95 -4.59
N ALA A 103 1.69 -10.40 -3.71
CA ALA A 103 2.16 -9.81 -2.45
C ALA A 103 2.72 -10.85 -1.47
N ARG A 104 2.08 -12.03 -1.34
CA ARG A 104 2.57 -13.10 -0.45
C ARG A 104 3.91 -13.68 -0.91
N ASP A 105 4.11 -13.81 -2.22
CA ASP A 105 5.36 -14.29 -2.81
C ASP A 105 6.57 -13.37 -2.53
N MET A 106 6.34 -12.11 -2.11
CA MET A 106 7.41 -11.18 -1.72
C MET A 106 8.00 -11.46 -0.34
N ALA A 107 7.35 -12.29 0.47
CA ALA A 107 7.87 -12.76 1.76
C ALA A 107 7.59 -14.28 1.90
N PRO A 108 8.33 -15.13 1.17
CA PRO A 108 8.09 -16.58 1.15
C PRO A 108 8.14 -17.17 2.57
N GLY A 109 7.17 -18.03 2.88
CA GLY A 109 7.05 -18.69 4.19
C GLY A 109 6.50 -17.81 5.32
N TYR A 110 6.25 -16.52 5.08
CA TYR A 110 5.68 -15.63 6.10
C TYR A 110 4.17 -15.88 6.29
N ASN A 111 3.82 -16.38 7.47
CA ASN A 111 2.42 -16.64 7.90
C ASN A 111 2.01 -15.81 9.13
N GLY A 112 2.78 -14.79 9.48
CA GLY A 112 2.50 -13.91 10.63
C GLY A 112 1.48 -12.80 10.34
N PRO A 113 1.25 -11.90 11.30
CA PRO A 113 0.34 -10.76 11.15
C PRO A 113 0.80 -9.79 10.05
N ARG A 114 -0.14 -9.10 9.42
CA ARG A 114 0.15 -8.10 8.38
C ARG A 114 -0.46 -6.76 8.77
N PRO A 115 0.11 -5.63 8.32
CA PRO A 115 -0.40 -4.31 8.68
C PRO A 115 -1.82 -4.12 8.17
N ARG A 116 -2.63 -3.35 8.90
CA ARG A 116 -3.86 -2.79 8.34
C ARG A 116 -3.52 -1.81 7.22
N MET A 117 -4.29 -1.79 6.15
CA MET A 117 -4.02 -0.98 4.97
C MET A 117 -5.05 0.14 4.78
N MET A 118 -4.60 1.39 4.68
CA MET A 118 -5.40 2.49 4.16
C MET A 118 -4.90 2.88 2.77
N ILE A 119 -5.82 2.97 1.81
CA ILE A 119 -5.52 3.26 0.41
C ILE A 119 -6.34 4.48 0.04
N MET A 120 -5.66 5.59 -0.23
CA MET A 120 -6.30 6.83 -0.67
C MET A 120 -5.93 7.12 -2.12
N HIS A 121 -6.88 7.46 -2.99
CA HIS A 121 -6.59 7.71 -4.42
C HIS A 121 -7.53 8.74 -5.05
N GLY A 122 -6.99 9.61 -5.90
CA GLY A 122 -7.76 10.61 -6.65
C GLY A 122 -8.47 10.00 -7.86
N GLY A 123 -9.75 10.30 -8.05
CA GLY A 123 -10.54 9.79 -9.18
C GLY A 123 -10.14 10.35 -10.55
N ARG A 124 -9.35 11.42 -10.58
CA ARG A 124 -8.80 12.05 -11.80
C ARG A 124 -7.28 11.92 -11.88
N ASP A 125 -6.69 10.98 -11.14
CA ASP A 125 -5.26 10.71 -11.22
C ASP A 125 -4.89 10.21 -12.63
N THR A 126 -4.03 10.97 -13.30
CA THR A 126 -3.53 10.69 -14.66
C THR A 126 -2.07 10.25 -14.66
N THR A 127 -1.39 10.25 -13.52
CA THR A 127 -0.02 9.76 -13.38
C THR A 127 -0.04 8.28 -13.03
N LEU A 128 -0.82 7.92 -12.00
CA LEU A 128 -1.14 6.56 -11.60
C LEU A 128 -2.65 6.40 -11.71
N ALA A 129 -3.08 5.92 -12.87
CA ALA A 129 -4.46 5.92 -13.29
C ALA A 129 -5.38 5.38 -12.18
N TRP A 130 -6.53 6.04 -12.01
CA TRP A 130 -7.58 5.70 -11.04
C TRP A 130 -7.86 4.19 -10.91
N ALA A 131 -7.78 3.42 -12.01
CA ALA A 131 -7.98 1.98 -11.98
C ALA A 131 -7.06 1.24 -10.97
N ASN A 132 -5.87 1.77 -10.67
CA ASN A 132 -4.96 1.23 -9.67
C ASN A 132 -5.56 1.20 -8.25
N TYR A 133 -6.49 2.09 -7.93
CA TYR A 133 -7.23 2.05 -6.65
C TYR A 133 -7.93 0.70 -6.47
N ALA A 134 -8.71 0.29 -7.48
CA ALA A 134 -9.44 -0.98 -7.43
C ALA A 134 -8.49 -2.18 -7.33
N GLU A 135 -7.34 -2.13 -8.02
CA GLU A 135 -6.34 -3.20 -7.95
C GLU A 135 -5.66 -3.28 -6.58
N MET A 136 -5.41 -2.14 -5.91
CA MET A 136 -4.89 -2.12 -4.54
C MET A 136 -5.92 -2.66 -3.54
N ILE A 137 -7.20 -2.30 -3.70
CA ILE A 137 -8.29 -2.85 -2.88
C ILE A 137 -8.37 -4.37 -3.06
N LYS A 138 -8.34 -4.88 -4.30
CA LYS A 138 -8.26 -6.33 -4.57
C LYS A 138 -7.06 -6.96 -3.88
N GLN A 139 -5.87 -6.39 -4.02
CA GLN A 139 -4.66 -6.94 -3.42
C GLN A 139 -4.81 -7.09 -1.91
N TRP A 140 -5.11 -5.99 -1.21
CA TRP A 140 -5.04 -5.98 0.25
C TRP A 140 -6.21 -6.67 0.92
N THR A 141 -7.41 -6.64 0.33
CA THR A 141 -8.52 -7.48 0.81
C THR A 141 -8.20 -8.97 0.70
N GLY A 142 -7.58 -9.40 -0.41
CA GLY A 142 -7.16 -10.80 -0.59
C GLY A 142 -5.94 -11.22 0.24
N VAL A 143 -5.04 -10.29 0.57
CA VAL A 143 -3.91 -10.55 1.49
C VAL A 143 -4.40 -10.71 2.92
N LEU A 144 -5.33 -9.84 3.36
CA LEU A 144 -5.82 -9.78 4.73
C LEU A 144 -7.05 -10.67 4.98
N GLY A 145 -7.51 -11.40 3.96
CA GLY A 145 -8.60 -12.38 4.09
C GLY A 145 -9.96 -11.75 4.40
N VAL A 146 -10.19 -10.50 3.97
CA VAL A 146 -11.47 -9.81 4.13
C VAL A 146 -12.24 -9.77 2.81
N SER A 147 -13.56 -9.52 2.90
CA SER A 147 -14.41 -9.35 1.71
C SER A 147 -13.86 -8.27 0.77
N GLY A 148 -13.94 -8.51 -0.54
CA GLY A 148 -13.69 -7.49 -1.56
C GLY A 148 -14.84 -6.50 -1.72
N THR A 149 -15.95 -6.70 -1.00
CA THR A 149 -17.10 -5.79 -0.94
C THR A 149 -17.04 -5.03 0.39
N PRO A 150 -17.22 -3.70 0.39
CA PRO A 150 -17.16 -2.92 1.61
C PRO A 150 -18.30 -3.30 2.56
N THR A 151 -17.97 -3.43 3.84
CA THR A 151 -18.94 -3.62 4.94
C THR A 151 -19.64 -2.30 5.29
N GLN A 152 -18.99 -1.17 5.02
CA GLN A 152 -19.56 0.16 5.23
C GLN A 152 -19.05 1.13 4.16
N THR A 153 -19.93 2.02 3.72
CA THR A 153 -19.59 3.16 2.86
C THR A 153 -20.00 4.45 3.58
N LEU A 154 -19.06 5.37 3.72
CA LEU A 154 -19.23 6.64 4.41
C LEU A 154 -19.05 7.77 3.40
N GLN A 155 -20.08 8.60 3.26
CA GLN A 155 -20.03 9.80 2.42
C GLN A 155 -19.48 10.98 3.21
N ASN A 156 -18.75 11.87 2.53
CA ASN A 156 -18.09 13.04 3.13
C ASN A 156 -17.16 12.69 4.30
N ALA A 157 -16.46 11.55 4.18
CA ALA A 157 -15.53 11.04 5.17
C ALA A 157 -14.18 10.75 4.51
N PRO A 158 -13.05 11.24 5.06
CA PRO A 158 -12.92 11.95 6.35
C PRO A 158 -13.35 13.42 6.33
N GLN A 159 -13.60 13.99 5.16
CA GLN A 159 -14.10 15.37 5.00
C GLN A 159 -14.96 15.49 3.73
N GLN A 160 -15.57 16.66 3.53
CA GLN A 160 -16.45 16.92 2.39
C GLN A 160 -15.83 16.52 1.04
N GLY A 161 -16.60 15.83 0.20
CA GLY A 161 -16.18 15.39 -1.13
C GLY A 161 -15.38 14.08 -1.16
N TYR A 162 -15.06 13.50 0.00
CA TYR A 162 -14.43 12.18 0.08
C TYR A 162 -15.47 11.09 0.36
N THR A 163 -15.25 9.91 -0.21
CA THR A 163 -15.99 8.68 0.13
C THR A 163 -15.02 7.68 0.73
N THR A 164 -15.35 7.15 1.90
CA THR A 164 -14.60 6.08 2.57
C THR A 164 -15.35 4.76 2.45
N TYR A 165 -14.62 3.70 2.08
CA TYR A 165 -15.06 2.32 2.00
C TYR A 165 -14.30 1.50 3.05
N LEU A 166 -15.01 0.89 3.98
CA LEU A 166 -14.43 0.02 5.00
C LEU A 166 -14.65 -1.44 4.61
N PHE A 167 -13.59 -2.24 4.65
CA PHE A 167 -13.62 -3.69 4.43
C PHE A 167 -13.24 -4.36 5.75
N GLY A 168 -14.20 -4.36 6.68
CA GLY A 168 -13.94 -4.63 8.09
C GLY A 168 -13.00 -3.58 8.71
N THR A 169 -12.18 -4.00 9.68
CA THR A 169 -11.19 -3.15 10.35
C THR A 169 -9.83 -3.13 9.66
N GLN A 170 -9.61 -4.02 8.68
CA GLN A 170 -8.29 -4.33 8.16
C GLN A 170 -7.91 -3.50 6.92
N VAL A 171 -8.90 -3.15 6.08
CA VAL A 171 -8.67 -2.36 4.88
C VAL A 171 -9.66 -1.20 4.81
N LYS A 172 -9.11 -0.01 4.55
CA LYS A 172 -9.86 1.23 4.35
C LYS A 172 -9.49 1.83 2.99
N GLY A 173 -10.47 2.00 2.11
CA GLY A 173 -10.33 2.73 0.86
C GLY A 173 -10.89 4.13 1.00
N VAL A 174 -10.19 5.17 0.54
CA VAL A 174 -10.65 6.55 0.60
C VAL A 174 -10.44 7.22 -0.76
N VAL A 175 -11.46 7.89 -1.27
CA VAL A 175 -11.41 8.41 -2.64
C VAL A 175 -12.02 9.79 -2.70
N ASN A 176 -11.51 10.62 -3.58
CA ASN A 176 -12.17 11.85 -3.99
C ASN A 176 -12.24 11.89 -5.52
N PRO A 177 -13.45 11.84 -6.11
CA PRO A 177 -13.62 11.72 -7.57
C PRO A 177 -13.16 12.95 -8.36
N ASN A 178 -12.86 14.06 -7.67
CA ASN A 178 -12.48 15.32 -8.30
C ASN A 178 -10.98 15.64 -8.19
N LEU A 179 -10.22 14.85 -7.42
CA LEU A 179 -8.79 15.10 -7.21
C LEU A 179 -7.91 14.25 -8.13
N GLY A 180 -6.73 14.80 -8.45
CA GLY A 180 -5.71 14.20 -9.31
C GLY A 180 -4.55 13.58 -8.52
N HIS A 181 -3.33 13.78 -9.01
CA HIS A 181 -2.09 13.22 -8.43
C HIS A 181 -1.25 14.31 -7.72
N ASP A 182 -0.80 14.12 -6.49
CA ASP A 182 -1.29 13.13 -5.51
C ASP A 182 -2.61 13.62 -4.87
N ILE A 183 -3.42 12.69 -4.39
CA ILE A 183 -4.47 13.02 -3.44
C ILE A 183 -3.85 13.64 -2.17
N PRO A 184 -4.37 14.79 -1.68
CA PRO A 184 -3.80 15.46 -0.51
C PRO A 184 -3.83 14.57 0.74
N ILE A 185 -2.75 14.60 1.50
CA ILE A 185 -2.64 13.93 2.80
C ILE A 185 -3.59 14.62 3.80
N ILE A 186 -4.41 13.82 4.48
CA ILE A 186 -5.30 14.28 5.55
C ILE A 186 -4.73 13.75 6.88
N ALA A 187 -3.84 14.53 7.49
CA ALA A 187 -3.07 14.08 8.66
C ALA A 187 -3.94 13.57 9.81
N SER A 188 -5.10 14.18 10.07
CA SER A 188 -6.04 13.71 11.10
C SER A 188 -6.59 12.33 10.80
N ASP A 189 -6.85 12.02 9.53
CA ASP A 189 -7.33 10.70 9.10
C ASP A 189 -6.22 9.65 9.15
N ASP A 190 -4.99 10.03 8.83
CA ASP A 190 -3.80 9.19 8.96
C ASP A 190 -3.54 8.83 10.43
N MET A 191 -3.58 9.81 11.35
CA MET A 191 -3.39 9.57 12.79
C MET A 191 -4.51 8.69 13.36
N ALA A 192 -5.77 8.96 12.98
CA ALA A 192 -6.90 8.12 13.37
C ALA A 192 -6.74 6.68 12.86
N TRP A 193 -6.21 6.49 11.66
CA TRP A 193 -5.92 5.15 11.14
C TRP A 193 -4.81 4.44 11.92
N PHE A 194 -3.79 5.17 12.37
CA PHE A 194 -2.73 4.63 13.23
C PHE A 194 -3.19 4.35 14.67
N GLY A 195 -4.30 4.94 15.10
CA GLY A 195 -4.79 4.84 16.48
C GLY A 195 -4.01 5.75 17.43
N LEU A 196 -3.57 6.90 16.93
CA LEU A 196 -2.86 7.96 17.66
C LEU A 196 -3.75 9.17 17.89
#